data_AF-A0A2L2Z5R1-F1
#
_entry.id   AF-A0A2L2Z5R1-F1
#
_cell.length_a   1.000
_cell.length_b   1.000
_cell.length_c   1.000
_cell.angle_alpha   90.00
_cell.angle_beta   90.00
_cell.angle_gamma   90.00
#
_symmetry.space_group_name_H-M   'P 1'
#
loop_
_entity.id
_entity.type
_entity.pdbx_description
1 polymer ?
#
loop_
_entity_poly.entity_id
_entity_poly.type
_entity_poly.pdbx_seq_one_letter_code
_entity_poly.pdbx_strand_id
1 'polypeptide(L)' 'LIIKNSAKSIFEILDTCNEVTRILLTLGLEVNSFVDLILIHFILGKLDETLRQRWELSLTNQDFPKFSDLAKFLEQQA' A
#
# COMPACT_ATOMS: atom_id res chain seq x y z
N LEU A 1 15.12 -5.25 -1.16
CA LEU A 1 14.58 -5.50 0.20
C LEU A 1 13.16 -5.98 0.04
N ILE A 2 12.94 -7.28 0.21
CA ILE A 2 11.60 -7.88 0.29
C ILE A 2 11.19 -7.77 1.75
N ILE A 3 10.02 -7.22 2.02
CA ILE A 3 9.45 -7.12 3.35
C ILE A 3 9.06 -8.53 3.77
N LYS A 4 9.74 -9.06 4.79
CA LYS A 4 9.28 -10.26 5.47
C LYS A 4 8.05 -9.89 6.27
N ASN A 5 7.04 -10.76 6.25
CA ASN A 5 5.82 -10.61 7.05
C ASN A 5 6.13 -10.49 8.55
N SER A 6 6.36 -9.27 9.01
CA SER A 6 6.52 -8.90 10.40
C SER A 6 5.83 -7.56 10.58
N ALA A 7 5.05 -7.44 11.67
CA ALA A 7 4.29 -6.24 11.99
C ALA A 7 5.11 -4.96 11.82
N LYS A 8 6.35 -4.98 12.34
CA LYS A 8 7.27 -3.84 12.28
C LYS A 8 7.52 -3.37 10.84
N SER A 9 7.88 -4.28 9.94
CA SER A 9 8.20 -3.90 8.56
C SER A 9 6.97 -3.46 7.76
N ILE A 10 5.79 -3.98 8.11
CA ILE A 10 4.52 -3.53 7.54
C ILE A 10 4.22 -2.09 7.97
N PHE A 11 4.30 -1.78 9.27
CA PHE A 11 4.08 -0.42 9.75
C PHE A 11 5.12 0.57 9.19
N GLU A 12 6.39 0.19 9.10
CA GLU A 12 7.44 1.04 8.52
C GLU A 12 7.14 1.46 7.08
N ILE A 13 6.64 0.55 6.22
CA ILE A 13 6.30 0.91 4.84
C ILE A 13 5.03 1.76 4.77
N LEU A 14 4.02 1.48 5.60
CA LEU A 14 2.79 2.27 5.64
C LEU A 14 3.07 3.70 6.11
N ASP A 15 3.88 3.87 7.16
CA ASP A 15 4.31 5.17 7.66
C ASP A 15 5.07 5.96 6.58
N THR A 16 5.99 5.30 5.88
CA THR A 16 6.73 5.92 4.76
C THR A 16 5.77 6.37 3.66
N CYS A 17 4.81 5.54 3.26
CA CYS A 17 3.83 5.89 2.23
C CYS A 17 2.90 7.03 2.66
N ASN A 18 2.48 7.05 3.93
CA ASN A 18 1.69 8.13 4.51
C ASN A 18 2.47 9.45 4.55
N GLU A 19 3.75 9.41 4.91
CA GLU A 19 4.63 10.57 4.91
C GLU A 19 4.79 11.14 3.50
N VAL A 20 5.11 10.28 2.51
CA VAL A 20 5.23 10.69 1.10
C VAL A 20 3.92 11.31 0.60
N THR A 21 2.78 10.70 0.92
CA THR A 21 1.47 11.22 0.52
C THR A 21 1.21 12.61 1.10
N ARG A 22 1.56 12.84 2.38
CA ARG A 22 1.46 14.17 3.01
C ARG A 22 2.38 15.19 2.35
N ILE A 23 3.60 14.81 1.99
CA ILE A 23 4.56 15.68 1.31
C ILE A 23 4.00 16.09 -0.06
N LEU A 24 3.47 15.14 -0.85
CA LEU A 24 2.86 15.43 -2.15
C LEU A 24 1.71 16.43 -2.03
N LEU A 25 0.82 16.23 -1.05
CA LEU A 25 -0.28 17.17 -0.76
C LEU A 25 0.23 18.56 -0.36
N THR A 26 1.31 18.61 0.44
CA THR A 26 1.92 19.88 0.86
C THR A 26 2.51 20.66 -0.32
N LEU A 27 3.00 19.95 -1.35
CA LEU A 27 3.49 20.54 -2.60
C LEU A 27 2.37 20.96 -3.56
N GLY A 28 1.10 20.76 -3.19
CA GLY A 28 -0.06 21.07 -4.04
C GLY A 28 -0.32 20.03 -5.13
N LEU A 29 0.27 18.83 -5.03
CA LEU A 29 0.01 17.75 -5.95
C LEU A 29 -1.24 16.97 -5.54
N GLU A 30 -2.06 16.60 -6.52
CA GLU A 30 -3.24 15.80 -6.29
C GLU A 30 -2.88 14.32 -6.08
N VAL A 31 -3.33 13.75 -4.97
CA VAL A 31 -3.32 12.31 -4.73
C VAL A 31 -4.65 11.75 -5.25
N ASN A 32 -4.67 11.46 -6.54
CA ASN A 32 -5.82 10.89 -7.24
C ASN A 32 -5.65 9.38 -7.44
N SER A 33 -6.65 8.74 -8.08
CA SER A 33 -6.64 7.29 -8.32
C SER A 33 -5.40 6.78 -9.07
N PHE A 34 -4.76 7.61 -9.90
CA PHE A 34 -3.52 7.23 -10.58
C PHE A 34 -2.34 7.15 -9.59
N VAL A 35 -2.25 8.08 -8.65
CA VAL A 35 -1.25 8.07 -7.57
C VAL A 35 -1.48 6.86 -6.65
N ASP A 36 -2.74 6.56 -6.31
CA ASP A 36 -3.09 5.34 -5.56
C ASP A 36 -2.55 4.08 -6.22
N LEU A 37 -2.77 3.93 -7.54
CA LEU A 37 -2.30 2.77 -8.29
C LEU A 37 -0.75 2.67 -8.33
N ILE A 38 -0.05 3.81 -8.44
CA ILE A 38 1.41 3.85 -8.37
C ILE A 38 1.90 3.39 -6.98
N LEU A 39 1.30 3.91 -5.91
CA LEU A 39 1.67 3.56 -4.54
C LEU A 39 1.43 2.07 -4.28
N ILE A 40 0.27 1.56 -4.68
CA ILE A 40 -0.07 0.14 -4.57
C ILE A 40 0.95 -0.71 -5.34
N HIS A 41 1.23 -0.39 -6.61
CA HIS A 41 2.20 -1.14 -7.40
C HIS A 41 3.58 -1.17 -6.74
N PHE A 42 4.04 -0.02 -6.23
CA PHE A 42 5.31 0.08 -5.53
C PHE A 42 5.36 -0.82 -4.29
N ILE A 43 4.32 -0.77 -3.45
CA ILE A 43 4.23 -1.58 -2.23
C ILE A 43 4.17 -3.07 -2.56
N LEU A 44 3.34 -3.48 -3.52
CA LEU A 44 3.26 -4.88 -3.96
C LEU A 44 4.62 -5.41 -4.41
N GLY A 45 5.43 -4.58 -5.08
CA GLY A 45 6.80 -4.92 -5.44
C GLY A 45 7.75 -5.16 -4.25
N LYS A 46 7.40 -4.68 -3.06
CA LYS A 46 8.16 -4.88 -1.81
C LYS A 46 7.60 -6.01 -0.94
N LEU A 47 6.32 -6.37 -1.08
CA LEU A 47 5.71 -7.46 -0.31
C LEU A 47 6.26 -8.82 -0.72
N ASP A 48 6.31 -9.74 0.25
CA ASP A 48 6.52 -11.15 -0.04
C ASP A 48 5.37 -11.72 -0.90
N GLU A 49 5.67 -12.80 -1.61
CA GLU A 49 4.75 -13.42 -2.57
C GLU A 49 3.44 -13.88 -1.92
N THR A 50 3.49 -14.41 -0.69
CA THR A 50 2.31 -14.92 0.00
C THR A 50 1.37 -13.78 0.38
N LEU A 51 1.90 -12.68 0.91
CA LEU A 51 1.09 -11.51 1.28
C LEU A 51 0.46 -10.84 0.07
N ARG A 52 1.22 -10.76 -1.03
CA ARG A 52 0.74 -10.23 -2.31
C ARG A 52 -0.43 -11.04 -2.88
N GLN A 53 -0.29 -12.37 -2.90
CA GLN A 53 -1.38 -13.26 -3.36
C GLN A 53 -2.63 -13.11 -2.49
N ARG A 54 -2.47 -13.00 -1.16
CA ARG A 54 -3.60 -12.79 -0.24
C ARG A 54 -4.30 -11.46 -0.49
N TRP A 55 -3.54 -10.40 -0.75
CA TRP A 55 -4.10 -9.11 -1.14
C TRP A 55 -4.91 -9.23 -2.44
N GLU A 56 -4.32 -9.82 -3.48
CA GLU A 56 -4.99 -9.99 -4.79
C GLU A 56 -6.30 -10.79 -4.67
N LEU A 57 -6.32 -11.84 -3.85
CA LEU A 57 -7.52 -12.64 -3.58
C LEU A 57 -8.58 -11.91 -2.72
N SER A 58 -8.18 -10.89 -1.96
CA SER A 58 -9.10 -10.10 -1.13
C SER A 58 -9.90 -9.07 -1.95
N LEU A 59 -9.45 -8.76 -3.17
CA LEU A 59 -10.11 -7.82 -4.07
C LEU A 59 -11.35 -8.50 -4.68
N THR A 60 -12.53 -8.11 -4.21
CA THR A 60 -13.81 -8.70 -4.62
C THR A 60 -14.56 -7.85 -5.66
N ASN A 61 -14.11 -6.63 -5.94
CA ASN A 61 -14.82 -5.66 -6.77
C ASN A 61 -14.01 -5.31 -8.03
N GLN A 62 -14.70 -4.88 -9.11
CA GLN A 62 -14.05 -4.51 -10.37
C GLN A 62 -13.49 -3.07 -10.38
N ASP A 63 -13.70 -2.32 -9.31
CA ASP A 63 -13.18 -0.97 -9.17
C ASP A 63 -11.68 -0.97 -8.84
N PHE A 64 -10.97 0.08 -9.25
CA PHE A 64 -9.56 0.25 -8.90
C PHE A 64 -9.40 0.44 -7.38
N PRO A 65 -8.53 -0.35 -6.71
CA PRO A 65 -8.32 -0.23 -5.27
C PRO A 65 -7.64 1.09 -4.92
N LYS A 66 -7.97 1.63 -3.75
CA LYS A 66 -7.29 2.80 -3.18
C LYS A 66 -6.12 2.36 -2.30
N PHE A 67 -5.13 3.24 -2.13
CA PHE A 67 -4.03 2.97 -1.19
C PHE A 67 -4.56 2.69 0.22
N SER A 68 -5.63 3.38 0.63
CA SER A 68 -6.28 3.15 1.93
C SER A 68 -6.80 1.73 2.14
N ASP A 69 -7.19 1.04 1.06
CA ASP A 69 -7.70 -0.33 1.14
C ASP A 69 -6.55 -1.30 1.38
N LEU A 70 -5.43 -1.10 0.67
CA LEU A 70 -4.20 -1.86 0.88
C LEU A 70 -3.63 -1.62 2.28
N ALA A 71 -3.63 -0.37 2.75
CA ALA A 71 -3.16 -0.03 4.09
C ALA A 71 -3.93 -0.80 5.18
N LYS A 72 -5.27 -0.79 5.11
CA LYS A 72 -6.12 -1.53 6.05
C LYS A 72 -5.89 -3.04 5.98
N PHE A 73 -5.72 -3.59 4.79
CA PHE A 73 -5.40 -5.01 4.64
C PHE A 73 -4.08 -5.36 5.32
N LEU A 74 -3.04 -4.56 5.06
CA LEU A 74 -1.70 -4.77 5.61
C LEU A 74 -1.69 -4.64 7.14
N GLU A 75 -2.41 -3.66 7.71
CA GLU A 75 -2.61 -3.51 9.16
C GLU A 75 -3.25 -4.75 9.80
N GLN A 76 -4.13 -5.47 9.09
CA GLN A 76 -4.73 -6.72 9.57
C GLN A 76 -3.80 -7.94 9.52
N GLN A 77 -2.71 -7.86 8.74
CA GLN A 77 -1.71 -8.93 8.64
C GLN A 77 -0.51 -8.74 9.59
N ALA A 78 -0.41 -7.56 10.21
CA ALA A 78 0.59 -7.22 11.22
C ALA A 78 0.26 -7.83 12.59
#